data_AF-A0A061N5N7-F1
#
_entry.id   AF-A0A061N5N7-F1
#
_cell.length_a   1.000
_cell.length_b   1.000
_cell.length_c   1.000
_cell.angle_alpha   90.00
_cell.angle_beta   90.00
_cell.angle_gamma   90.00
#
_symmetry.space_group_name_H-M   'P 1'
#
loop_
_entity.id
_entity.type
_entity.pdbx_description
1 polymer ?
#
loop_
_entity_poly.entity_id
_entity_poly.type
_entity_poly.pdbx_seq_one_letter_code
_entity_poly.pdbx_strand_id
1 'polypeptide(L)'
;MTPLIRAISTVRISTRILWENIAIRIHSVYRSLLQSTESWIQREQLLSDFRCLQQAEGALFGLESNPLQPYLYEEAVLGSPCTRKTCCLFHRIENKKEDLDYCKICPLERSS
;
A
#
# COMPACT_ATOMS: atom_id res chain seq x y z
N MET A 1 -17.27 4.50 4.16
CA MET A 1 -16.77 3.52 3.19
C MET A 1 -16.76 4.18 1.83
N THR A 2 -15.60 4.33 1.20
CA THR A 2 -15.52 4.64 -0.23
C THR A 2 -16.28 3.54 -1.00
N PRO A 3 -17.28 3.88 -1.83
CA PRO A 3 -18.22 2.90 -2.40
C PRO A 3 -17.56 1.71 -3.11
N LEU A 4 -16.39 1.95 -3.71
CA LEU A 4 -15.63 0.96 -4.47
C LEU A 4 -15.01 -0.14 -3.59
N ILE A 5 -14.39 0.21 -2.45
CA ILE A 5 -13.80 -0.80 -1.55
C ILE A 5 -14.89 -1.66 -0.92
N ARG A 6 -16.05 -1.08 -0.63
CA ARG A 6 -17.22 -1.84 -0.17
C ARG A 6 -17.69 -2.83 -1.22
N ALA A 7 -17.81 -2.40 -2.48
CA ALA A 7 -18.22 -3.27 -3.58
C ALA A 7 -17.22 -4.41 -3.82
N ILE A 8 -15.92 -4.19 -3.62
CA ILE A 8 -14.89 -5.23 -3.73
C ILE A 8 -14.84 -6.11 -2.46
N SER A 9 -15.21 -5.60 -1.29
CA SER A 9 -15.25 -6.44 -0.07
C SER A 9 -16.35 -7.51 -0.07
N THR A 10 -17.29 -7.46 -1.02
CA THR A 10 -18.32 -8.51 -1.19
C THR A 10 -17.77 -9.77 -1.86
N VAL A 11 -16.61 -9.70 -2.54
CA VAL A 11 -15.86 -10.90 -2.92
C VAL A 11 -15.06 -11.43 -1.75
N ARG A 12 -14.73 -12.72 -1.76
CA ARG A 12 -14.11 -13.50 -0.66
C ARG A 12 -12.66 -13.11 -0.32
N ILE A 13 -12.32 -11.82 -0.30
CA ILE A 13 -11.00 -11.28 0.05
C ILE A 13 -11.14 -10.40 1.29
N SER A 14 -10.25 -10.56 2.26
CA SER A 14 -10.31 -9.76 3.49
C SER A 14 -10.08 -8.28 3.20
N THR A 15 -10.81 -7.42 3.89
CA THR A 15 -10.64 -5.96 3.81
C THR A 15 -9.21 -5.53 4.18
N ARG A 16 -8.53 -6.25 5.08
CA ARG A 16 -7.13 -6.01 5.43
C ARG A 16 -6.19 -6.21 4.23
N ILE A 17 -6.40 -7.27 3.44
CA ILE A 17 -5.62 -7.51 2.21
C ILE A 17 -5.84 -6.36 1.21
N LEU A 18 -7.08 -5.88 1.07
CA LEU A 18 -7.39 -4.77 0.17
C LEU A 18 -6.71 -3.47 0.60
N TRP A 19 -6.82 -3.09 1.87
CA TRP A 19 -6.21 -1.86 2.37
C TRP A 19 -4.68 -1.89 2.32
N GLU A 20 -4.07 -3.04 2.62
CA GLU A 20 -2.63 -3.18 2.44
C GLU A 20 -2.23 -3.10 0.96
N ASN A 21 -3.00 -3.71 0.04
CA ASN A 21 -2.72 -3.57 -1.40
C ASN A 21 -2.75 -2.09 -1.85
N ILE A 22 -3.70 -1.31 -1.35
CA ILE A 22 -3.77 0.13 -1.62
C ILE A 22 -2.54 0.83 -1.05
N ALA A 23 -2.17 0.56 0.21
CA ALA A 23 -0.99 1.16 0.85
C ALA A 23 0.30 0.86 0.08
N ILE A 24 0.50 -0.37 -0.40
CA ILE A 24 1.67 -0.74 -1.22
C ILE A 24 1.71 0.05 -2.54
N ARG A 25 0.55 0.32 -3.17
CA ARG A 25 0.49 1.16 -4.37
C ARG A 25 0.81 2.62 -4.07
N ILE A 26 0.33 3.13 -2.93
CA ILE A 26 0.67 4.48 -2.46
C ILE A 26 2.18 4.59 -2.23
N HIS A 27 2.82 3.61 -1.58
CA HIS A 27 4.28 3.59 -1.44
C HIS A 27 5.01 3.66 -2.77
N SER A 28 4.58 2.85 -3.75
CA SER A 28 5.18 2.86 -5.08
C SER A 28 5.08 4.23 -5.75
N VAL A 29 3.91 4.89 -5.67
CA VAL A 29 3.70 6.22 -6.26
C VAL A 29 4.59 7.26 -5.59
N TYR A 30 4.56 7.36 -4.25
CA TYR A 30 5.37 8.34 -3.53
C TYR A 30 6.87 8.11 -3.71
N ARG A 31 7.32 6.84 -3.72
CA ARG A 31 8.72 6.51 -4.01
C ARG A 31 9.12 7.00 -5.40
N SER A 32 8.31 6.73 -6.42
CA SER A 32 8.58 7.20 -7.78
C SER A 32 8.60 8.73 -7.89
N LEU A 33 7.64 9.41 -7.26
CA LEU A 33 7.58 10.88 -7.22
C LEU A 33 8.80 11.48 -6.52
N LEU A 34 9.18 10.93 -5.36
CA LEU A 34 10.37 11.36 -4.63
C LEU A 34 11.64 11.10 -5.44
N GLN A 35 11.73 10.00 -6.19
CA GLN A 35 12.90 9.72 -7.04
C GLN A 35 13.01 10.67 -8.23
N SER A 36 11.88 11.09 -8.82
CA SER A 36 11.87 12.00 -9.97
C SER A 36 11.92 13.49 -9.60
N THR A 37 11.82 13.83 -8.32
CA THR A 37 11.76 15.22 -7.85
C THR A 37 13.13 15.69 -7.36
N GLU A 38 13.72 16.64 -8.08
CA GLU A 38 15.01 17.26 -7.75
C GLU A 38 14.89 18.37 -6.69
N SER A 39 13.79 19.12 -6.69
CA SER A 39 13.58 20.24 -5.77
C SER A 39 13.34 19.77 -4.33
N TRP A 40 14.21 20.19 -3.42
CA TRP A 40 14.07 19.92 -1.98
C TRP A 40 12.73 20.38 -1.41
N ILE A 41 12.23 21.53 -1.85
CA ILE A 41 10.94 22.07 -1.38
C ILE A 41 9.79 21.14 -1.78
N GLN A 42 9.79 20.67 -3.04
CA GLN A 42 8.76 19.76 -3.53
C GLN A 42 8.85 18.38 -2.87
N ARG A 43 10.07 17.89 -2.58
CA ARG A 43 10.27 16.65 -1.83
C ARG A 43 9.68 16.75 -0.43
N GLU A 44 9.90 17.86 0.27
CA GLU A 44 9.33 18.07 1.60
C GLU A 44 7.80 18.15 1.56
N GLN A 45 7.24 18.80 0.53
CA GLN A 45 5.78 18.82 0.30
C GLN A 45 5.23 17.40 0.10
N LEU A 46 5.88 16.58 -0.74
CA LEU A 46 5.48 15.18 -0.93
C LEU A 46 5.51 14.38 0.38
N LEU A 47 6.55 14.54 1.20
CA LEU A 47 6.62 13.87 2.50
C LEU A 47 5.53 14.38 3.46
N SER A 48 5.25 15.68 3.44
CA SER A 48 4.15 16.28 4.21
C SER A 48 2.79 15.72 3.78
N ASP A 49 2.52 15.61 2.47
CA ASP A 49 1.28 15.04 1.93
C ASP A 49 1.14 13.56 2.30
N PHE A 50 2.25 12.81 2.27
CA PHE A 50 2.28 11.43 2.71
C PHE A 50 1.94 11.30 4.21
N ARG A 51 2.53 12.15 5.06
CA ARG A 51 2.23 12.18 6.50
C ARG A 51 0.79 12.58 6.77
N CYS A 52 0.23 13.52 6.02
CA CYS A 52 -1.18 13.89 6.08
C CYS A 52 -2.07 12.67 5.83
N LEU A 53 -1.78 11.88 4.79
CA LEU A 53 -2.53 10.65 4.52
C LEU A 53 -2.34 9.57 5.61
N GLN A 54 -1.13 9.44 6.15
CA GLN A 54 -0.81 8.51 7.23
C GLN A 54 -1.56 8.85 8.53
N GLN A 55 -1.78 10.14 8.79
CA GLN A 55 -2.44 10.66 10.00
C GLN A 55 -3.91 11.03 9.77
N ALA A 56 -4.43 10.88 8.55
CA ALA A 56 -5.79 11.24 8.19
C ALA A 56 -6.81 10.55 9.09
N GLU A 57 -7.91 11.23 9.39
CA GLU A 57 -9.00 10.65 10.16
C GLU A 57 -9.72 9.54 9.38
N GLY A 58 -10.30 8.57 10.10
CA GLY A 58 -11.10 7.51 9.49
C GLY A 58 -12.27 8.04 8.64
N ALA A 59 -12.80 9.22 8.99
CA ALA A 59 -13.90 9.88 8.30
C ALA A 59 -13.61 10.11 6.81
N LEU A 60 -12.35 10.36 6.44
CA LEU A 60 -11.93 10.50 5.03
C LEU A 60 -12.22 9.25 4.20
N PHE A 61 -12.20 8.08 4.84
CA PHE A 61 -12.50 6.77 4.25
C PHE A 61 -13.94 6.31 4.57
N GLY A 62 -14.68 7.13 5.33
CA GLY A 62 -15.95 6.83 5.98
C GLY A 62 -15.88 5.59 6.88
N LEU A 63 -14.81 5.48 7.66
CA LEU A 63 -14.59 4.47 8.69
C LEU A 63 -14.33 5.18 10.02
N GLU A 64 -14.35 4.45 11.14
CA GLU A 64 -14.04 5.03 12.46
C GLU A 64 -12.54 5.32 12.63
N SER A 65 -11.69 4.56 11.95
CA SER A 65 -10.24 4.68 12.01
C SER A 65 -9.62 4.67 10.61
N ASN A 66 -8.41 5.20 10.50
CA ASN A 66 -7.66 5.22 9.25
C ASN A 66 -7.22 3.80 8.87
N PRO A 67 -7.76 3.24 7.78
CA PRO A 67 -7.45 1.87 7.40
C PRO A 67 -6.05 1.72 6.78
N LEU A 68 -5.42 2.83 6.36
CA LEU A 68 -4.08 2.86 5.79
C LEU A 68 -2.99 3.03 6.86
N GLN A 69 -3.33 3.62 8.00
CA GLN A 69 -2.38 3.91 9.09
C GLN A 69 -1.55 2.69 9.52
N PRO A 70 -2.08 1.44 9.59
CA PRO A 70 -1.28 0.27 9.92
C PRO A 70 -0.28 -0.16 8.84
N TYR A 71 -0.32 0.42 7.65
CA TYR A 71 0.42 -0.03 6.46
C TYR A 71 1.25 1.08 5.80
N LEU A 72 1.09 2.34 6.20
CA LEU A 72 1.88 3.46 5.70
C LEU A 72 3.07 3.76 6.60
N TYR A 73 4.27 3.76 6.01
CA TYR A 73 5.57 3.96 6.65
C TYR A 73 6.38 4.92 5.77
N GLU A 74 6.94 5.97 6.37
CA GLU A 74 7.73 6.95 5.62
C GLU A 74 9.04 6.31 5.11
N GLU A 75 9.62 5.40 5.89
CA GLU A 75 10.80 4.63 5.53
C GLU A 75 10.59 3.84 4.23
N ALA A 76 9.38 3.33 4.01
CA ALA A 76 9.03 2.59 2.81
C ALA A 76 8.96 3.46 1.55
N VAL A 77 8.77 4.78 1.66
CA VAL A 77 8.86 5.69 0.50
C VAL A 77 10.27 6.26 0.32
N LEU A 78 11.05 6.32 1.41
CA LEU A 78 12.43 6.80 1.42
C LEU A 78 13.47 5.78 0.96
N GLY A 79 13.09 4.51 0.81
CA GLY A 79 13.98 3.51 0.23
C GLY A 79 13.96 2.16 0.92
N SER A 80 13.58 2.14 2.21
CA SER A 80 13.67 0.95 3.03
C SER A 80 12.83 -0.19 2.48
N PRO A 81 13.33 -1.44 2.56
CA PRO A 81 12.54 -2.60 2.21
C PRO A 81 11.39 -2.76 3.19
N CYS A 82 10.19 -3.02 2.67
CA CYS A 82 8.99 -3.27 3.47
C CYS A 82 8.43 -4.64 3.07
N THR A 83 8.28 -5.54 4.04
CA THR A 83 7.57 -6.81 3.83
C THR A 83 6.10 -6.59 4.14
N ARG A 84 5.22 -7.13 3.30
CA ARG A 84 3.77 -7.09 3.56
C ARG A 84 3.43 -7.92 4.80
N LYS A 85 2.44 -7.46 5.56
CA LYS A 85 1.79 -8.20 6.64
C LYS A 85 0.80 -9.24 6.12
N THR A 86 0.26 -9.07 4.92
CA THR A 86 -0.66 -10.04 4.29
C THR A 86 -0.19 -10.50 2.91
N CYS A 87 -0.50 -11.74 2.55
CA CYS A 87 -0.33 -12.24 1.20
C CYS A 87 -1.37 -11.57 0.28
N CYS A 88 -0.91 -10.95 -0.81
CA CYS A 88 -1.77 -10.31 -1.80
C CYS A 88 -2.55 -11.29 -2.70
N LEU A 89 -2.34 -12.60 -2.52
CA LEU A 89 -2.91 -13.68 -3.32
C LEU A 89 -2.49 -13.67 -4.81
N PHE A 90 -1.44 -12.92 -5.17
CA PHE A 90 -0.87 -12.94 -6.52
C PHE A 90 -0.55 -14.37 -6.98
N HIS A 91 -0.10 -15.22 -6.07
CA HIS A 91 0.23 -16.62 -6.38
C HIS A 91 -0.95 -17.44 -6.92
N ARG A 92 -2.20 -17.02 -6.65
CA ARG A 92 -3.44 -17.70 -7.07
C ARG A 92 -4.00 -17.21 -8.40
N ILE A 93 -3.37 -16.22 -9.04
CA ILE A 93 -3.80 -15.71 -10.34
C ILE A 93 -3.31 -16.70 -11.41
N GLU A 94 -4.22 -17.20 -12.25
CA GLU A 94 -3.89 -18.04 -13.39
C GLU A 94 -3.34 -17.19 -14.56
N ASN A 95 -2.51 -17.78 -15.42
CA ASN A 95 -1.95 -17.13 -16.62
C ASN A 95 -1.21 -15.80 -16.34
N LYS A 96 -0.36 -15.78 -15.30
CA LYS A 96 0.45 -14.60 -14.96
C LYS A 96 1.45 -14.30 -16.08
N LYS A 97 1.64 -13.01 -16.38
CA LYS A 97 2.66 -12.55 -17.33
C LYS A 97 4.08 -12.56 -16.75
N GLU A 98 4.20 -12.55 -15.43
CA GLU A 98 5.48 -12.50 -14.71
C GLU A 98 5.86 -13.91 -14.23
N ASP A 99 7.13 -14.26 -14.38
CA ASP A 99 7.72 -15.52 -13.91
C ASP A 99 8.04 -15.47 -12.40
N LEU A 100 7.02 -15.12 -11.62
CA LEU A 100 7.09 -15.00 -10.17
C LEU A 100 5.95 -15.80 -9.54
N ASP A 101 6.29 -16.69 -8.62
CA ASP A 101 5.29 -17.43 -7.84
C ASP A 101 4.60 -16.50 -6.83
N TYR A 102 5.37 -15.66 -6.15
CA TYR A 102 4.92 -14.69 -5.16
C TYR A 102 5.31 -13.26 -5.55
N CYS A 103 4.62 -12.26 -5.00
CA CYS A 103 5.12 -10.89 -5.13
C CYS A 103 6.41 -10.72 -4.32
N LYS A 104 7.33 -9.86 -4.77
CA LYS A 104 8.68 -9.63 -4.21
C LYS A 104 8.77 -9.29 -2.71
N ILE A 105 7.65 -8.92 -2.10
CA ILE A 105 7.55 -8.52 -0.68
C ILE A 105 6.50 -9.36 0.06
N CYS A 106 6.25 -10.59 -0.42
CA CYS A 106 5.25 -11.49 0.12
C CYS A 106 5.70 -12.03 1.49
N PRO A 107 4.81 -12.11 2.51
CA PRO A 107 5.15 -12.71 3.79
C PRO A 107 5.38 -14.22 3.72
N LEU A 108 4.86 -14.90 2.69
CA LEU A 108 4.97 -16.36 2.54
C LEU A 108 6.27 -16.82 1.87
N GLU A 109 6.98 -15.92 1.20
CA GLU A 109 8.19 -16.25 0.41
C GLU A 109 9.41 -16.57 1.30
N ARG A 110 9.39 -16.16 2.57
CA ARG A 110 10.49 -16.39 3.54
C ARG A 110 10.22 -17.54 4.52
N SER A 111 9.16 -18.33 4.30
CA SER A 111 8.74 -19.42 5.18
C SER A 111 9.21 -20.81 4.71
N SER A 112 10.20 -20.85 3.81
CA SER A 112 10.75 -22.08 3.22
C SER A 112 12.17 -22.33 3.69
#